data_AF-A0A838VLN6-F1
#
_entry.id   AF-A0A838VLN6-F1
#
_cell.length_a   1.000
_cell.length_b   1.000
_cell.length_c   1.000
_cell.angle_alpha   90.00
_cell.angle_beta   90.00
_cell.angle_gamma   90.00
#
_symmetry.space_group_name_H-M   'P 1'
#
loop_
_entity.id
_entity.type
_entity.pdbx_description
1 polymer ?
#
loop_
_entity_poly.entity_id
_entity_poly.type
_entity_poly.pdbx_seq_one_letter_code
_entity_poly.pdbx_strand_id
1 'polypeptide(L)'
;MNLSPALQQEIEKIAISQGISSEQFILQTLTEKISTFKQQIPSPLTKVPTPSISATHLREKDGILVFDTESLDHIDFNQLIDQSREDRE
;
A
#
# COMPACT_ATOMS: atom_id res chain seq x y z
N MET A 1 -19.03 -4.05 -23.93
CA MET A 1 -17.57 -4.24 -24.13
C MET A 1 -17.36 -5.52 -24.92
N ASN A 2 -16.44 -5.56 -25.88
CA ASN A 2 -16.23 -6.73 -26.74
C ASN A 2 -15.18 -7.67 -26.09
N LEU A 3 -15.58 -8.30 -24.99
CA LEU A 3 -14.75 -9.25 -24.21
C LEU A 3 -15.23 -10.67 -24.47
N SER A 4 -14.39 -11.67 -24.20
CA SER A 4 -14.85 -13.06 -24.27
C SER A 4 -15.99 -13.29 -23.26
N PRO A 5 -17.01 -14.11 -23.60
CA PRO A 5 -18.16 -14.32 -22.73
C PRO A 5 -17.78 -14.80 -21.32
N ALA A 6 -16.76 -15.66 -21.23
CA ALA A 6 -16.25 -16.16 -19.95
C ALA A 6 -15.65 -15.04 -19.09
N LEU A 7 -14.88 -14.15 -19.70
CA LEU A 7 -14.26 -13.02 -18.99
C LEU A 7 -15.32 -12.02 -18.52
N GLN A 8 -16.34 -11.76 -19.35
CA GLN A 8 -17.43 -10.85 -19.00
C GLN A 8 -18.23 -11.35 -17.79
N GLN A 9 -18.53 -12.66 -17.73
CA GLN A 9 -19.20 -13.27 -16.58
C GLN A 9 -18.38 -13.19 -15.30
N GLU A 10 -17.06 -13.40 -15.40
CA GLU A 10 -16.19 -13.34 -14.23
C GLU A 10 -16.07 -11.90 -13.69
N ILE A 11 -15.93 -10.93 -14.60
CA ILE A 11 -15.93 -9.51 -14.25
C ILE A 11 -17.23 -9.12 -13.53
N GLU A 12 -18.38 -9.56 -14.04
CA GLU A 12 -19.68 -9.24 -13.44
C GLU A 12 -19.82 -9.84 -12.04
N LYS A 13 -19.43 -11.11 -11.84
CA LYS A 13 -19.46 -11.74 -10.51
C LYS A 13 -18.60 -11.00 -9.49
N ILE A 14 -17.39 -10.63 -9.88
CA ILE A 14 -16.45 -9.94 -9.00
C ILE A 14 -16.91 -8.50 -8.74
N ALA A 15 -17.44 -7.81 -9.75
CA ALA A 15 -17.98 -6.47 -9.57
C ALA A 15 -19.16 -6.46 -8.60
N ILE A 16 -20.08 -7.43 -8.71
CA ILE A 16 -21.21 -7.60 -7.79
C ILE A 16 -20.72 -7.88 -6.37
N SER A 17 -19.72 -8.76 -6.17
CA SER A 17 -19.21 -9.05 -4.83
C SER A 17 -18.51 -7.86 -4.16
N GLN A 18 -18.04 -6.91 -4.97
CA GLN A 18 -17.43 -5.66 -4.52
C GLN A 18 -18.41 -4.48 -4.46
N GLY A 19 -19.68 -4.68 -4.85
CA GLY A 19 -20.70 -3.63 -4.85
C GLY A 19 -20.48 -2.53 -5.89
N ILE A 20 -19.72 -2.80 -6.95
CA ILE A 20 -19.37 -1.85 -8.02
C ILE A 20 -19.89 -2.30 -9.38
N SER A 21 -19.90 -1.42 -10.38
CA SER A 21 -20.23 -1.81 -11.74
C SER A 21 -19.06 -2.50 -12.43
N SER A 22 -19.35 -3.35 -13.42
CA SER A 22 -18.33 -4.01 -14.26
C SER A 22 -17.37 -3.02 -14.91
N GLU A 23 -17.85 -1.82 -15.27
CA GLU A 23 -17.02 -0.75 -15.83
C GLU A 23 -16.06 -0.16 -14.78
N GLN A 24 -16.54 0.08 -13.56
CA GLN A 24 -15.71 0.55 -12.45
C GLN A 24 -14.63 -0.47 -12.08
N PHE A 25 -15.00 -1.75 -12.02
CA PHE A 25 -14.05 -2.82 -11.78
C PHE A 25 -12.92 -2.83 -12.83
N ILE A 26 -13.27 -2.70 -14.11
CA ILE A 26 -12.28 -2.70 -15.20
C ILE A 26 -11.37 -1.47 -15.10
N LEU A 27 -11.91 -0.29 -14.86
CA LEU A 27 -11.13 0.94 -14.72
C LEU A 27 -10.15 0.86 -13.55
N GLN A 28 -10.63 0.41 -12.38
CA GLN A 28 -9.80 0.23 -11.20
C GLN A 28 -8.68 -0.78 -11.45
N THR A 29 -9.03 -1.96 -11.97
CA THR A 29 -8.08 -3.04 -12.27
C THR A 29 -7.01 -2.59 -13.27
N LEU A 30 -7.39 -1.88 -14.33
CA LEU A 30 -6.44 -1.35 -15.31
C LEU A 30 -5.53 -0.29 -14.70
N THR A 31 -6.09 0.60 -13.88
CA THR A 31 -5.31 1.65 -13.18
C THR A 31 -4.27 1.04 -12.25
N GLU A 32 -4.67 0.03 -11.48
CA GLU A 32 -3.78 -0.71 -10.58
C GLU A 32 -2.68 -1.43 -11.38
N LYS A 33 -3.05 -2.19 -12.41
CA LYS A 33 -2.09 -2.95 -13.23
C LYS A 33 -1.08 -2.04 -13.95
N ILE A 34 -1.52 -0.89 -14.46
CA ILE A 34 -0.63 0.11 -15.07
C ILE A 34 0.32 0.70 -14.02
N SER A 35 -0.18 0.99 -12.83
CA SER A 35 0.65 1.55 -11.74
C SER A 35 1.73 0.57 -11.30
N THR A 36 1.37 -0.71 -11.09
CA THR A 36 2.32 -1.78 -10.77
C THR A 36 3.36 -1.96 -11.87
N PHE A 37 2.95 -1.95 -13.14
CA PHE A 37 3.87 -2.09 -14.26
C PHE A 37 4.85 -0.92 -14.37
N LYS A 38 4.38 0.32 -14.11
CA LYS A 38 5.25 1.51 -14.08
C LYS A 38 6.27 1.47 -12.95
N GLN A 39 5.95 0.87 -11.81
CA GLN A 39 6.90 0.71 -10.70
C GLN A 39 7.96 -0.35 -11.00
N GLN A 40 7.62 -1.37 -11.79
CA GLN A 40 8.53 -2.46 -12.16
C GLN A 40 9.49 -2.11 -13.29
N ILE A 41 9.21 -1.06 -14.07
CA ILE A 41 10.13 -0.55 -15.09
C ILE A 41 10.95 0.58 -14.46
N PRO A 42 12.25 0.37 -14.13
CA PRO A 42 13.15 1.48 -13.85
C PRO A 42 13.38 2.24 -15.16
N SER A 43 12.48 3.17 -15.49
CA SER A 43 12.70 4.10 -16.59
C SER A 43 13.63 5.22 -16.10
N PRO A 44 14.77 5.47 -16.76
CA PRO A 44 15.73 6.48 -16.35
C PRO A 44 15.26 7.93 -16.60
N LEU A 45 14.07 8.15 -17.15
CA LEU A 45 13.57 9.48 -17.44
C LEU A 45 12.31 9.79 -16.64
N THR A 46 12.44 10.86 -15.85
CA THR A 46 11.43 11.70 -15.21
C THR A 46 11.26 11.45 -13.71
N LYS A 47 12.13 12.14 -12.94
CA LYS A 47 11.86 12.55 -11.57
C LYS A 47 10.56 13.34 -11.54
N VAL A 48 9.45 12.70 -11.20
CA VAL A 48 8.30 13.36 -10.58
C VAL A 48 8.03 12.59 -9.30
N PRO A 49 8.27 13.18 -8.12
CA PRO A 49 7.95 12.52 -6.86
C PRO A 49 6.44 12.65 -6.66
N THR A 50 5.68 11.62 -7.03
CA THR A 50 4.34 11.41 -6.48
C THR A 50 4.36 10.17 -5.61
N PRO A 51 4.06 10.29 -4.31
CA PRO A 51 4.21 9.20 -3.36
C PRO A 51 3.13 8.15 -3.62
N SER A 52 3.57 7.01 -4.13
CA SER A 52 2.80 5.77 -4.12
C SER A 52 2.72 5.28 -2.68
N ILE A 53 1.65 5.62 -1.98
CA ILE A 53 1.33 5.08 -0.66
C ILE A 53 0.38 3.90 -0.87
N SER A 54 0.95 2.70 -0.83
CA SER A 54 0.24 1.49 -0.39
C SER A 54 1.14 0.75 0.60
N ALA A 55 0.79 0.90 1.88
CA ALA A 55 0.97 -0.09 2.96
C ALA A 55 2.38 -0.61 3.31
N THR A 56 3.41 0.21 3.16
CA THR A 56 4.59 0.10 4.00
C THR A 56 4.77 1.45 4.65
N HIS A 57 4.90 1.49 5.98
CA HIS A 57 5.33 2.68 6.72
C HIS A 57 6.70 3.20 6.27
N LEU A 58 7.26 2.70 5.18
CA LEU A 58 8.60 2.94 4.70
C LEU A 58 8.60 4.03 3.63
N ARG A 59 9.32 5.12 3.89
CA ARG A 59 9.45 6.26 2.99
C ARG A 59 10.88 6.74 2.91
N GLU A 60 11.24 7.40 1.81
CA GLU A 60 12.51 8.13 1.73
C GLU A 60 12.33 9.54 2.31
N LYS A 61 13.29 9.99 3.14
CA LYS A 61 13.41 11.36 3.64
C LYS A 61 14.89 11.75 3.65
N ASP A 62 15.25 12.78 2.87
CA ASP A 62 16.62 13.32 2.78
C ASP A 62 17.68 12.26 2.40
N GLY A 63 17.34 11.30 1.53
CA GLY A 63 18.21 10.19 1.13
C GLY A 63 18.30 9.05 2.17
N ILE A 64 17.51 9.12 3.23
CA ILE A 64 17.43 8.12 4.29
C ILE A 64 16.10 7.38 4.19
N LEU A 65 16.16 6.05 4.32
CA LEU A 65 14.96 5.22 4.40
C LEU A 65 14.39 5.26 5.83
N VAL A 66 13.17 5.77 5.97
CA VAL A 66 12.50 6.05 7.25
C VAL A 66 11.24 5.21 7.38
N PHE A 67 11.02 4.65 8.56
CA PHE A 67 9.77 4.00 8.94
C PHE A 67 8.90 4.96 9.77
N ASP A 68 7.69 5.27 9.29
CA ASP A 68 6.65 6.01 10.00
C ASP A 68 5.96 5.07 11.01
N THR A 69 6.39 5.04 12.25
CA THR A 69 5.72 4.26 13.30
C THR A 69 4.62 5.07 14.00
N GLU A 70 3.77 4.38 14.76
CA GLU A 70 2.88 5.06 15.71
C GLU A 70 3.68 5.83 16.77
N SER A 71 3.06 6.86 17.36
CA SER A 71 3.71 7.65 18.39
C SER A 71 3.80 6.86 19.70
N LEU A 72 4.96 6.92 20.34
CA LEU A 72 5.22 6.26 21.62
C LEU A 72 4.87 7.13 22.83
N ASP A 73 4.11 8.22 22.64
CA ASP A 73 3.73 9.16 23.71
C ASP A 73 2.94 8.50 24.86
N HIS A 74 2.38 7.31 24.61
CA HIS A 74 1.64 6.51 25.58
C HIS A 74 2.54 5.58 26.41
N ILE A 75 3.82 5.47 26.09
CA ILE A 75 4.78 4.61 26.79
C ILE A 75 5.54 5.42 27.84
N ASP A 76 5.40 5.03 29.11
CA ASP A 76 6.27 5.53 30.17
C ASP A 76 7.60 4.75 30.18
N PHE A 77 8.60 5.31 29.51
CA PHE A 77 9.92 4.69 29.41
C PHE A 77 10.62 4.55 30.76
N ASN A 78 10.35 5.43 31.74
CA ASN A 78 10.98 5.32 33.05
C ASN A 78 10.44 4.10 33.78
N GLN A 79 9.12 3.90 33.76
CA GLN A 79 8.50 2.72 34.34
C GLN A 79 9.00 1.42 33.68
N LEU A 80 9.18 1.43 32.35
CA LEU A 80 9.66 0.26 31.61
C LEU A 80 11.14 -0.07 31.93
N ILE A 81 11.97 0.95 32.15
CA ILE A 81 13.36 0.78 32.57
C ILE A 81 13.44 0.23 34.01
N ASP A 82 12.60 0.73 34.90
CA ASP A 82 12.56 0.28 36.30
C ASP A 82 12.13 -1.19 36.39
N GLN A 83 11.08 -1.59 35.65
CA GLN A 83 10.66 -3.00 35.53
C GLN A 83 11.79 -3.90 35.01
N SER A 84 12.49 -3.47 33.95
CA SER A 84 13.59 -4.25 33.39
C SER A 84 14.78 -4.42 34.35
N ARG A 85 14.92 -3.57 35.37
CA ARG A 85 15.98 -3.69 36.39
C ARG A 85 15.56 -4.60 37.53
N GLU A 86 14.29 -4.58 37.91
CA GLU A 86 13.75 -5.45 38.94
C GLU A 86 13.68 -6.91 38.47
N ASP A 87 13.42 -7.16 37.18
CA ASP A 87 13.49 -8.50 36.57
C ASP A 87 14.91 -9.12 36.52
N ARG A 88 15.95 -8.38 36.94
CA ARG A 88 17.34 -8.84 36.99
C ARG A 88 17.80 -9.25 38.40
N GLU A 89 16.96 -9.08 39.42
CA GLU A 89 17.20 -9.57 40.79
C GLU A 89 16.55 -10.94 41.02
#